data_AF-A0A9Q0DN75-F1
#
_entry.id   AF-A0A9Q0DN75-F1
#
_cell.length_a   1.000
_cell.length_b   1.000
_cell.length_c   1.000
_cell.angle_alpha   90.00
_cell.angle_beta   90.00
_cell.angle_gamma   90.00
#
_symmetry.space_group_name_H-M   'P 1'
#
loop_
_entity.id
_entity.type
_entity.pdbx_description
1 polymer ?
#
loop_
_entity_poly.entity_id
_entity_poly.type
_entity_poly.pdbx_seq_one_letter_code
_entity_poly.pdbx_strand_id
1 'polypeptide(L)'
;MKGMQVGLLIGYEGEWDAIPHEVFNVAVVAEETIVLYNLKDVACSFAMLMGIIYCVHLEYPQDMKYSFEVLQRGVMKIKPLPASEYTD
;
A
#
# COMPACT_ATOMS: atom_id res chain seq x y z
N MET A 1 -8.10 13.04 12.84
CA MET A 1 -8.75 12.31 11.73
C MET A 1 -8.01 10.98 11.62
N LYS A 2 -8.71 9.85 11.73
CA LYS A 2 -8.10 8.53 11.60
C LYS A 2 -7.92 8.28 10.10
N GLY A 3 -6.68 8.10 9.63
CA GLY A 3 -6.43 7.78 8.22
C GLY A 3 -6.93 6.37 7.88
N MET A 4 -7.07 6.09 6.59
CA MET A 4 -7.52 4.79 6.10
C MET A 4 -6.57 3.68 6.53
N GLN A 5 -7.10 2.57 7.06
CA GLN A 5 -6.34 1.37 7.39
C GLN A 5 -6.21 0.46 6.17
N VAL A 6 -4.97 0.17 5.79
CA VAL A 6 -4.64 -0.74 4.69
C VAL A 6 -3.51 -1.67 5.07
N GLY A 7 -3.43 -2.81 4.40
CA GLY A 7 -2.33 -3.74 4.61
C GLY A 7 -2.29 -4.87 3.58
N LEU A 8 -1.24 -5.68 3.68
CA LEU A 8 -1.12 -6.94 2.94
C LEU A 8 -1.44 -8.10 3.88
N LEU A 9 -2.37 -8.95 3.47
CA LEU A 9 -2.60 -10.24 4.08
C LEU A 9 -1.77 -11.28 3.33
N ILE A 10 -0.81 -11.90 4.00
CA ILE A 10 0.13 -12.86 3.39
C ILE A 10 -0.25 -14.26 3.85
N GLY A 11 -0.64 -15.10 2.89
CA GLY A 11 -0.78 -16.54 3.05
C GLY A 11 0.57 -17.21 2.83
N TYR A 12 1.05 -17.89 3.86
CA TYR A 12 2.31 -18.61 3.87
C TYR A 12 2.09 -20.06 4.31
N GLU A 13 2.79 -21.00 3.67
CA GLU A 13 2.80 -22.41 4.02
C GLU A 13 4.24 -22.82 4.37
N GLY A 14 4.49 -23.32 5.59
CA GLY A 14 5.83 -23.70 6.07
C GLY A 14 6.15 -23.24 7.50
N GLU A 15 7.40 -23.49 7.94
CA GLU A 15 7.93 -22.96 9.21
C GLU A 15 8.28 -21.47 9.08
N TRP A 16 8.09 -20.68 10.14
CA TRP A 16 8.34 -19.23 10.15
C TRP A 16 9.84 -18.92 10.09
N ASP A 17 10.42 -19.03 8.90
CA ASP A 17 11.76 -18.52 8.61
C ASP A 17 11.73 -17.00 8.38
N ALA A 18 12.88 -16.34 8.54
CA ALA A 18 12.99 -14.87 8.41
C ALA A 18 12.57 -14.32 7.04
N ILE A 19 12.51 -15.19 6.02
CA ILE A 19 11.97 -14.90 4.70
C ILE A 19 11.06 -16.08 4.34
N PRO A 20 9.73 -15.91 4.28
CA PRO A 20 8.82 -16.99 3.88
C PRO A 20 9.18 -17.46 2.46
N HIS A 21 9.67 -18.70 2.35
CA HIS A 21 10.13 -19.27 1.08
C HIS A 21 8.97 -19.66 0.15
N GLU A 22 7.78 -19.89 0.71
CA GLU A 22 6.55 -20.29 0.00
C GLU A 22 5.37 -19.38 0.37
N VAL A 23 5.44 -18.13 -0.10
CA VAL A 23 4.24 -17.28 -0.14
C VAL A 23 3.32 -17.82 -1.24
N PHE A 24 2.21 -18.45 -0.86
CA PHE A 24 1.27 -19.04 -1.83
C PHE A 24 0.19 -18.04 -2.26
N ASN A 25 -0.08 -17.02 -1.45
CA ASN A 25 -1.08 -16.01 -1.78
C ASN A 25 -0.85 -14.71 -1.01
N VAL A 26 -1.12 -13.57 -1.65
CA VAL A 26 -1.19 -12.27 -0.99
C VAL A 26 -2.49 -11.58 -1.39
N ALA A 27 -3.08 -10.86 -0.45
CA ALA A 27 -4.25 -10.02 -0.66
C ALA A 27 -4.00 -8.61 -0.14
N VAL A 28 -4.60 -7.62 -0.79
CA VAL A 28 -4.66 -6.24 -0.31
C VAL A 28 -5.96 -6.06 0.47
N VAL A 29 -5.84 -5.56 1.70
CA VAL A 29 -6.96 -5.29 2.60
C VAL A 29 -7.05 -3.79 2.81
N ALA A 30 -8.25 -3.22 2.72
CA ALA A 30 -8.57 -1.84 3.07
C ALA A 30 -9.82 -1.82 3.94
N GLU A 31 -9.77 -1.17 5.11
CA GLU A 31 -10.87 -1.11 6.09
C GLU A 31 -11.53 -2.48 6.30
N GLU A 32 -10.71 -3.49 6.62
CA GLU A 32 -11.14 -4.88 6.89
C GLU A 32 -11.74 -5.62 5.68
N THR A 33 -11.74 -5.01 4.49
CA THR A 33 -12.25 -5.60 3.24
C THR A 33 -11.12 -5.99 2.30
N ILE A 34 -11.15 -7.21 1.78
CA ILE A 34 -10.23 -7.64 0.72
C ILE A 34 -10.60 -6.93 -0.58
N VAL A 35 -9.73 -6.02 -1.05
CA VAL A 35 -9.94 -5.26 -2.29
C VAL A 35 -9.23 -5.87 -3.50
N LEU A 36 -8.20 -6.68 -3.25
CA LEU A 36 -7.47 -7.42 -4.28
C LEU A 36 -6.93 -8.72 -3.67
N TYR A 37 -6.97 -9.84 -4.39
CA TYR A 37 -6.54 -11.14 -3.90
C TYR A 37 -5.89 -11.96 -5.01
N ASN A 38 -5.32 -13.12 -4.65
CA ASN A 38 -4.63 -14.03 -5.57
C ASN A 38 -3.38 -13.41 -6.21
N LEU A 39 -2.62 -12.68 -5.39
CA LEU A 39 -1.35 -12.08 -5.79
C LEU A 39 -0.19 -13.02 -5.45
N LYS A 40 0.77 -13.10 -6.36
CA LYS A 40 1.81 -14.15 -6.35
C LYS A 40 2.98 -13.85 -5.40
N ASP A 41 3.19 -12.59 -5.06
CA ASP A 41 4.31 -12.17 -4.23
C ASP A 41 4.01 -10.84 -3.52
N VAL A 42 4.76 -10.60 -2.44
CA VAL A 42 4.57 -9.43 -1.58
C VAL A 42 4.95 -8.13 -2.29
N ALA A 43 5.97 -8.13 -3.16
CA ALA A 43 6.45 -6.92 -3.81
C ALA A 43 5.44 -6.40 -4.85
N CYS A 44 4.92 -7.28 -5.70
CA CYS A 44 3.83 -6.95 -6.61
C CYS A 44 2.58 -6.51 -5.84
N SER A 45 2.26 -7.16 -4.73
CA SER A 45 1.10 -6.78 -3.92
C SER A 45 1.22 -5.40 -3.30
N PHE A 46 2.43 -5.05 -2.83
CA PHE A 46 2.73 -3.72 -2.35
C PHE A 46 2.60 -2.67 -3.48
N ALA A 47 3.12 -2.96 -4.67
CA ALA A 47 2.96 -2.08 -5.83
C ALA A 47 1.47 -1.88 -6.20
N MET A 48 0.66 -2.94 -6.12
CA MET A 48 -0.79 -2.87 -6.35
C MET A 48 -1.49 -2.02 -5.28
N LEU A 49 -1.15 -2.18 -4.00
CA LEU A 49 -1.66 -1.33 -2.91
C LEU A 49 -1.38 0.15 -3.19
N MET A 50 -0.14 0.48 -3.59
CA MET A 50 0.23 1.85 -3.98
C MET A 50 -0.66 2.33 -5.14
N GLY A 51 -0.80 1.53 -6.20
CA GLY A 51 -1.62 1.85 -7.36
C GLY A 51 -3.08 2.12 -6.99
N ILE A 52 -3.68 1.30 -6.12
CA ILE A 52 -5.07 1.46 -5.67
C ILE A 52 -5.25 2.80 -4.93
N ILE A 53 -4.34 3.14 -4.02
CA ILE A 53 -4.40 4.40 -3.27
C ILE A 53 -4.34 5.60 -4.21
N TYR A 54 -3.49 5.56 -5.25
CA TYR A 54 -3.44 6.62 -6.25
C TYR A 54 -4.65 6.67 -7.18
N CYS A 55 -5.04 5.54 -7.77
CA CYS A 55 -6.09 5.49 -8.78
C CYS A 55 -7.46 5.85 -8.22
N VAL A 56 -7.73 5.49 -6.97
CA VAL A 56 -9.04 5.65 -6.33
C VAL A 56 -9.11 6.92 -5.48
N HIS A 57 -8.03 7.72 -5.42
CA HIS A 57 -7.96 8.93 -4.60
C HIS A 57 -8.31 8.67 -3.13
N LEU A 58 -7.94 7.50 -2.62
CA LEU A 58 -8.26 7.11 -1.25
C LEU A 58 -7.49 7.98 -0.25
N GLU A 59 -8.05 8.15 0.95
CA GLU A 59 -7.36 8.83 2.03
C GLU A 59 -6.04 8.13 2.34
N TYR A 60 -4.95 8.90 2.45
CA TYR A 60 -3.64 8.33 2.69
C TYR A 60 -3.58 7.62 4.05
N PRO A 61 -3.09 6.37 4.10
CA PRO A 61 -2.86 5.68 5.35
C PRO A 61 -1.81 6.44 6.16
N GLN A 62 -2.21 6.98 7.31
CA GLN A 62 -1.30 7.79 8.14
C GLN A 62 -0.10 6.97 8.62
N ASP A 63 -0.31 5.69 8.91
CA ASP A 63 0.73 4.77 9.39
C ASP A 63 1.81 4.50 8.33
N MET A 64 1.50 4.73 7.05
CA MET A 64 2.42 4.52 5.93
C MET A 64 2.92 5.83 5.31
N LYS A 65 2.57 6.99 5.88
CA LYS A 65 2.85 8.32 5.31
C LYS A 65 4.29 8.49 4.82
N TYR A 66 5.27 8.07 5.62
CA TYR A 66 6.68 8.20 5.27
C TYR A 66 7.10 7.29 4.12
N SER A 67 6.58 6.06 4.06
CA SER A 67 6.82 5.14 2.94
C SER A 67 6.29 5.72 1.64
N PHE A 68 5.08 6.28 1.68
CA PHE A 68 4.48 6.96 0.52
C PHE A 68 5.27 8.21 0.12
N GLU A 69 5.71 9.04 1.08
CA GLU A 69 6.50 10.24 0.81
C GLU A 69 7.84 9.91 0.12
N VAL A 70 8.52 8.85 0.57
CA VAL A 70 9.77 8.36 -0.06
C VAL A 70 9.51 7.86 -1.47
N LEU A 71 8.43 7.09 -1.68
CA LEU A 71 8.09 6.60 -3.02
C LEU A 71 7.68 7.75 -3.96
N GLN A 72 6.87 8.68 -3.48
CA GLN A 72 6.44 9.88 -4.23
C GLN A 72 7.61 10.72 -4.69
N ARG A 73 8.48 11.10 -3.74
CA ARG A 73 9.57 12.03 -4.02
C ARG A 73 10.77 11.34 -4.64
N GLY A 74 11.10 10.16 -4.15
CA GLY A 74 12.27 9.40 -4.57
C GLY A 74 12.08 8.66 -5.89
N VAL A 75 10.97 7.94 -6.04
CA VAL A 75 10.72 7.09 -7.22
C VAL A 75 9.92 7.84 -8.27
N MET A 76 8.79 8.44 -7.89
CA MET A 76 7.86 9.05 -8.83
C MET A 76 8.20 10.50 -9.20
N LYS A 77 9.10 11.16 -8.45
CA LYS A 77 9.47 12.58 -8.59
C LYS A 77 8.26 13.54 -8.58
N ILE A 78 7.19 13.17 -7.87
CA ILE A 78 5.99 13.98 -7.72
C ILE A 78 6.26 15.03 -6.62
N LYS A 79 6.02 16.30 -6.93
CA LYS A 79 6.08 17.39 -5.93
C LYS A 79 4.75 17.44 -5.16
N PRO A 80 4.76 17.71 -3.85
CA PRO A 80 3.55 18.08 -3.14
C PRO A 80 2.93 19.30 -3.83
N LEU A 81 1.63 19.26 -4.12
CA LEU A 81 0.92 20.43 -4.63
C LEU A 81 1.07 21.58 -3.62
N PRO A 82 1.41 22.79 -4.05
CA PRO A 82 1.54 23.92 -3.14
C PRO A 82 0.20 24.20 -2.47
N ALA A 83 0.21 24.42 -1.16
CA ALA A 83 -0.98 24.63 -0.34
C ALA A 83 -1.83 25.86 -0.77
N SER A 84 -1.32 26.69 -1.69
CA SER A 84 -1.98 27.88 -2.25
C SER A 84 -3.09 27.57 -3.27
N GLU A 85 -3.20 26.33 -3.76
CA GLU A 85 -4.27 25.93 -4.70
C GLU A 85 -5.52 25.34 -4.00
N TYR A 86 -5.50 25.23 -2.66
CA TYR A 86 -6.66 24.76 -1.87
C TYR A 86 -7.55 25.90 -1.35
N THR A 87 -7.25 27.14 -1.70
CA THR A 87 -8.08 28.33 -1.40
C THR A 87 -8.56 28.95 -2.71
N ASP A 88 -9.63 28.39 -3.27
CA ASP A 88 -10.57 29.09 -4.15
C ASP A 88 -11.98 28.55 -3.86
#